data_AF-A0A661CG89-F1
#
_entry.id   AF-A0A661CG89-F1
#
_cell.length_a   1.000
_cell.length_b   1.000
_cell.length_c   1.000
_cell.angle_alpha   90.00
_cell.angle_beta   90.00
_cell.angle_gamma   90.00
#
_symmetry.space_group_name_H-M   'P 1'
#
loop_
_entity.id
_entity.type
_entity.pdbx_description
1 polymer ?
#
loop_
_entity_poly.entity_id
_entity_poly.type
_entity_poly.pdbx_seq_one_letter_code
_entity_poly.pdbx_strand_id
1 'polypeptide(L)'
;ESVKQKIFKRRLELSVVLQNGDPENEALADLGSQLKDQMHSSVDTMNLDNFIVRKHRQDVETFAKRERWLNLNEDDMKVLADKLSGLPTQDDDDEFSRRFDLLILNLQLAILQNDRSQETYQSKVREVAKGLENKAAIPGVYAQMELIIELITDDWWQGVTLPMLEDVRLRLRDLIRFIDPEKGLRDVYTDFEDEIGEATEGFNVVKTDPNLKDYKQRVQRFIRDHQDHITVRRLKNNEPVSKKDIEALEDILFSDDGPIARNEYENLYGELPVGYLVRSIVGLDRNAVTQVFADLLEKVPLHPDQISFLDEVIRYLMRNGIMEPKVMFDAPFTHINTKGVAGIFGDEDGKKVVELVREINGNANVG
;
A
#
# COMPACT_ATOMS: atom_id res chain seq x y z
N GLU A 1 -28.88 3.12 -5.57
CA GLU A 1 -28.33 4.40 -5.08
C GLU A 1 -27.19 4.84 -5.99
N SER A 2 -26.99 6.14 -6.20
CA SER A 2 -25.83 6.62 -6.98
C SER A 2 -24.53 6.45 -6.18
N VAL A 3 -23.37 6.39 -6.86
CA VAL A 3 -22.06 6.32 -6.17
C VAL A 3 -21.86 7.51 -5.23
N LYS A 4 -22.28 8.71 -5.64
CA LYS A 4 -22.24 9.93 -4.79
C LYS A 4 -23.07 9.74 -3.50
N GLN A 5 -24.26 9.17 -3.63
CA GLN A 5 -25.13 8.89 -2.49
C GLN A 5 -24.49 7.87 -1.54
N LYS A 6 -23.90 6.79 -2.08
CA LYS A 6 -23.18 5.79 -1.29
C LYS A 6 -22.00 6.42 -0.53
N ILE A 7 -21.17 7.23 -1.19
CA ILE A 7 -20.04 7.94 -0.57
C ILE A 7 -20.52 8.82 0.58
N PHE A 8 -21.56 9.62 0.36
CA PHE A 8 -22.11 10.49 1.39
C PHE A 8 -22.55 9.68 2.61
N LYS A 9 -23.28 8.58 2.39
CA LYS A 9 -23.71 7.67 3.47
C LYS A 9 -22.54 7.04 4.21
N ARG A 10 -21.48 6.59 3.52
CA ARG A 10 -20.30 6.01 4.18
C ARG A 10 -19.51 7.02 5.01
N ARG A 11 -19.31 8.24 4.50
CA ARG A 11 -18.70 9.34 5.28
C ARG A 11 -19.52 9.66 6.52
N LEU A 12 -20.83 9.64 6.37
CA LEU A 12 -21.79 9.90 7.43
C LEU A 12 -21.73 8.81 8.52
N GLU A 13 -21.71 7.54 8.13
CA GLU A 13 -21.50 6.39 9.04
C GLU A 13 -20.16 6.49 9.78
N LEU A 14 -19.06 6.74 9.06
CA LEU A 14 -17.73 6.93 9.66
C LEU A 14 -17.70 8.08 10.66
N SER A 15 -18.31 9.21 10.31
CA SER A 15 -18.34 10.40 11.18
C SER A 15 -19.05 10.13 12.51
N VAL A 16 -20.09 9.27 12.52
CA VAL A 16 -20.78 8.88 13.76
C VAL A 16 -19.92 7.97 14.60
N VAL A 17 -19.33 6.94 13.98
CA VAL A 17 -18.50 5.98 14.72
C VAL A 17 -17.32 6.72 15.36
N LEU A 18 -16.71 7.67 14.65
CA LEU A 18 -15.62 8.50 15.18
C LEU A 18 -16.10 9.50 16.24
N GLN A 19 -17.29 10.10 16.09
CA GLN A 19 -17.86 10.99 17.11
C GLN A 19 -18.14 10.28 18.44
N ASN A 20 -18.54 9.01 18.38
CA ASN A 20 -18.83 8.17 19.55
C ASN A 20 -17.61 7.35 20.01
N GLY A 21 -16.47 7.49 19.33
CA GLY A 21 -15.22 6.78 19.63
C GLY A 21 -14.41 7.44 20.75
N ASP A 22 -13.13 7.11 20.81
CA ASP A 22 -12.20 7.68 21.79
C ASP A 22 -11.81 9.12 21.42
N PRO A 23 -12.25 10.13 22.21
CA PRO A 23 -11.94 11.53 21.92
C PRO A 23 -10.48 11.90 22.21
N GLU A 24 -9.72 11.07 22.91
CA GLU A 24 -8.29 11.32 23.19
C GLU A 24 -7.38 10.97 21.99
N ASN A 25 -7.92 10.25 20.99
CA ASN A 25 -7.20 9.98 19.76
C ASN A 25 -7.36 11.15 18.77
N GLU A 26 -6.48 12.14 18.88
CA GLU A 26 -6.48 13.36 18.05
C GLU A 26 -6.55 13.06 16.54
N ALA A 27 -5.82 12.05 16.05
CA ALA A 27 -5.81 11.70 14.63
C ALA A 27 -7.17 11.19 14.11
N LEU A 28 -7.92 10.47 14.96
CA LEU A 28 -9.27 10.00 14.63
C LEU A 28 -10.31 11.12 14.77
N ALA A 29 -10.14 12.01 15.75
CA ALA A 29 -10.98 13.20 15.90
C ALA A 29 -10.84 14.15 14.71
N ASP A 30 -9.61 14.38 14.24
CA ASP A 30 -9.31 15.19 13.06
C ASP A 30 -9.94 14.59 11.80
N LEU A 31 -9.80 13.27 11.60
CA LEU A 31 -10.45 12.57 10.50
C LEU A 31 -11.98 12.74 10.54
N GLY A 32 -12.59 12.59 11.72
CA GLY A 32 -14.02 12.78 11.92
C GLY A 32 -14.46 14.21 11.57
N SER A 33 -13.67 15.23 11.93
CA SER A 33 -13.94 16.62 11.54
C SER A 33 -13.82 16.82 10.04
N GLN A 34 -12.78 16.28 9.40
CA GLN A 34 -12.56 16.40 7.95
C GLN A 34 -13.72 15.78 7.15
N LEU A 35 -14.23 14.62 7.58
CA LEU A 35 -15.38 13.97 6.94
C LEU A 35 -16.65 14.85 7.06
N LYS A 36 -16.87 15.45 8.22
CA LYS A 36 -17.96 16.41 8.45
C LYS A 36 -17.81 17.66 7.58
N ASP A 37 -16.60 18.19 7.43
CA ASP A 37 -16.30 19.33 6.55
C ASP A 37 -16.59 19.02 5.08
N GLN A 38 -16.19 17.84 4.59
CA GLN A 38 -16.46 17.39 3.22
C GLN A 38 -17.97 17.27 2.94
N MET A 39 -18.72 16.69 3.87
CA MET A 39 -20.19 16.58 3.74
C MET A 39 -20.88 17.95 3.86
N HIS A 40 -20.44 18.80 4.78
CA HIS A 40 -20.93 20.18 4.91
C HIS A 40 -20.73 20.97 3.61
N SER A 41 -19.53 20.94 3.03
CA SER A 41 -19.23 21.61 1.77
C SER A 41 -20.10 21.09 0.61
N SER A 42 -20.41 19.79 0.59
CA SER A 42 -21.32 19.21 -0.40
C SER A 42 -22.74 19.75 -0.25
N VAL A 43 -23.24 19.93 0.97
CA VAL A 43 -24.58 20.47 1.24
C VAL A 43 -24.64 21.97 0.97
N ASP A 44 -23.63 22.72 1.38
CA ASP A 44 -23.55 24.19 1.21
C ASP A 44 -23.52 24.61 -0.27
N THR A 45 -22.93 23.78 -1.13
CA THR A 45 -22.84 24.04 -2.58
C THR A 45 -24.07 23.56 -3.38
N MET A 46 -25.08 22.97 -2.73
CA MET A 46 -26.28 22.50 -3.43
C MET A 46 -27.08 23.65 -4.03
N ASN A 47 -27.43 23.52 -5.31
CA ASN A 47 -28.22 24.54 -6.00
C ASN A 47 -29.70 24.51 -5.53
N LEU A 48 -30.07 25.50 -4.71
CA LEU A 48 -31.43 25.67 -4.17
C LEU A 48 -32.50 25.96 -5.23
N ASP A 49 -32.14 26.30 -6.47
CA ASP A 49 -33.08 26.50 -7.58
C ASP A 49 -33.38 25.18 -8.33
N ASN A 50 -32.58 24.13 -8.10
CA ASN A 50 -32.85 22.80 -8.64
C ASN A 50 -34.19 22.27 -8.10
N PHE A 51 -35.06 21.76 -8.99
CA PHE A 51 -36.39 21.30 -8.62
C PHE A 51 -36.41 20.19 -7.57
N ILE A 52 -35.41 19.29 -7.59
CA ILE A 52 -35.29 18.19 -6.63
C ILE A 52 -34.84 18.75 -5.27
N VAL A 53 -33.81 19.61 -5.26
CA VAL A 53 -33.26 20.24 -4.04
C VAL A 53 -34.30 21.14 -3.37
N ARG A 54 -35.13 21.85 -4.14
CA ARG A 54 -36.21 22.72 -3.61
C ARG A 54 -37.18 22.00 -2.67
N LYS A 55 -37.46 20.72 -2.93
CA LYS A 55 -38.35 19.91 -2.06
C LYS A 55 -37.76 19.66 -0.67
N HIS A 56 -36.44 19.79 -0.54
CA HIS A 56 -35.67 19.57 0.69
C HIS A 56 -35.00 20.87 1.18
N ARG A 57 -35.45 22.04 0.70
CA ARG A 57 -34.81 23.35 0.96
C ARG A 57 -34.57 23.64 2.44
N GLN A 58 -35.56 23.37 3.29
CA GLN A 58 -35.44 23.59 4.73
C GLN A 58 -34.33 22.74 5.35
N ASP A 59 -34.23 21.47 4.92
CA ASP A 59 -33.18 20.55 5.38
C ASP A 59 -31.81 21.06 4.88
N VAL A 60 -31.69 21.44 3.60
CA VAL A 60 -30.43 21.99 3.02
C VAL A 60 -29.99 23.26 3.73
N GLU A 61 -30.86 24.25 3.94
CA GLU A 61 -30.53 25.50 4.64
C GLU A 61 -30.15 25.26 6.11
N THR A 62 -30.68 24.21 6.72
CA THR A 62 -30.32 23.82 8.10
C THR A 62 -28.91 23.24 8.15
N PHE A 63 -28.60 22.29 7.25
CA PHE A 63 -27.30 21.61 7.19
C PHE A 63 -26.24 22.38 6.39
N ALA A 64 -26.57 23.50 5.76
CA ALA A 64 -25.57 24.45 5.23
C ALA A 64 -24.84 25.21 6.36
N LYS A 65 -25.37 25.19 7.60
CA LYS A 65 -24.74 25.84 8.75
C LYS A 65 -23.69 24.92 9.38
N ARG A 66 -22.42 25.35 9.41
CA ARG A 66 -21.32 24.52 9.91
C ARG A 66 -21.47 24.11 11.37
N GLU A 67 -22.14 24.92 12.19
CA GLU A 67 -22.40 24.65 13.60
C GLU A 67 -23.24 23.38 13.80
N ARG A 68 -24.12 23.05 12.84
CA ARG A 68 -24.92 21.82 12.89
C ARG A 68 -24.08 20.56 12.80
N TRP A 69 -22.91 20.62 12.20
CA TRP A 69 -22.03 19.46 12.01
C TRP A 69 -21.11 19.20 13.21
N LEU A 70 -21.00 20.14 14.16
CA LEU A 70 -20.18 19.96 15.36
C LEU A 70 -20.67 18.76 16.17
N ASN A 71 -21.99 18.63 16.33
CA ASN A 71 -22.62 17.52 17.03
C ASN A 71 -23.90 17.07 16.30
N LEU A 72 -23.81 15.95 15.59
CA LEU A 72 -24.94 15.34 14.88
C LEU A 72 -25.65 14.36 15.81
N ASN A 73 -26.96 14.52 15.99
CA ASN A 73 -27.81 13.57 16.71
C ASN A 73 -28.47 12.55 15.76
N GLU A 74 -29.10 11.51 16.29
CA GLU A 74 -29.72 10.43 15.48
C GLU A 74 -30.77 10.93 14.46
N ASP A 75 -31.52 11.98 14.78
CA ASP A 75 -32.51 12.55 13.86
C ASP A 75 -31.84 13.32 12.71
N ASP A 76 -30.79 14.08 13.01
CA ASP A 76 -29.97 14.76 12.02
C ASP A 76 -29.34 13.73 11.06
N MET A 77 -28.88 12.60 11.60
CA MET A 77 -28.31 11.49 10.84
C MET A 77 -29.32 10.88 9.85
N LYS A 78 -30.56 10.61 10.29
CA LYS A 78 -31.61 10.11 9.41
C LYS A 78 -31.95 11.09 8.30
N VAL A 79 -32.06 12.38 8.62
CA VAL A 79 -32.33 13.42 7.62
C VAL A 79 -31.20 13.48 6.57
N LEU A 80 -29.96 13.46 7.02
CA LEU A 80 -28.78 13.46 6.14
C LEU A 80 -28.74 12.21 5.24
N ALA A 81 -28.97 11.03 5.80
CA ALA A 81 -28.95 9.76 5.07
C ALA A 81 -30.11 9.62 4.08
N ASP A 82 -31.34 9.97 4.48
CA ASP A 82 -32.54 9.66 3.69
C ASP A 82 -32.89 10.77 2.69
N LYS A 83 -32.67 12.04 3.06
CA LYS A 83 -33.15 13.18 2.29
C LYS A 83 -32.05 13.93 1.54
N LEU A 84 -30.86 14.07 2.14
CA LEU A 84 -29.79 14.93 1.59
C LEU A 84 -28.76 14.13 0.79
N SER A 85 -28.45 12.90 1.17
CA SER A 85 -27.42 12.07 0.52
C SER A 85 -27.63 11.86 -0.99
N GLY A 86 -28.89 11.78 -1.43
CA GLY A 86 -29.26 11.54 -2.82
C GLY A 86 -29.43 12.81 -3.67
N LEU A 87 -29.23 14.00 -3.10
CA LEU A 87 -29.48 15.24 -3.82
C LEU A 87 -28.38 15.55 -4.84
N PRO A 88 -28.75 16.14 -5.99
CA PRO A 88 -27.78 16.48 -7.02
C PRO A 88 -26.82 17.55 -6.51
N THR A 89 -25.55 17.18 -6.42
CA THR A 89 -24.44 18.07 -6.05
C THR A 89 -23.45 18.10 -7.20
N GLN A 90 -22.94 19.30 -7.51
CA GLN A 90 -21.89 19.48 -8.52
C GLN A 90 -20.55 19.12 -7.90
N ASP A 91 -19.78 18.30 -8.61
CA ASP A 91 -18.37 18.07 -8.34
C ASP A 91 -17.66 17.85 -9.69
N ASP A 92 -16.36 18.13 -9.71
CA ASP A 92 -15.49 17.94 -10.88
C ASP A 92 -14.87 16.53 -10.91
N ASP A 93 -15.24 15.67 -9.95
CA ASP A 93 -14.70 14.32 -9.83
C ASP A 93 -15.18 13.43 -10.98
N ASP A 94 -14.25 12.69 -11.58
CA ASP A 94 -14.59 11.65 -12.54
C ASP A 94 -15.14 10.39 -11.84
N GLU A 95 -15.70 9.47 -12.62
CA GLU A 95 -16.31 8.25 -12.08
C GLU A 95 -15.31 7.31 -11.39
N PHE A 96 -14.06 7.23 -11.88
CA PHE A 96 -13.04 6.37 -11.30
C PHE A 96 -12.61 6.88 -9.92
N SER A 97 -12.40 8.19 -9.80
CA SER A 97 -12.09 8.85 -8.53
C SER A 97 -13.17 8.56 -7.46
N ARG A 98 -14.46 8.65 -7.84
CA ARG A 98 -15.57 8.35 -6.93
C ARG A 98 -15.63 6.88 -6.53
N ARG A 99 -15.42 5.95 -7.46
CA ARG A 99 -15.41 4.52 -7.16
C ARG A 99 -14.28 4.15 -6.21
N PHE A 100 -13.11 4.77 -6.37
CA PHE A 100 -12.00 4.59 -5.43
C PHE A 100 -12.28 5.18 -4.05
N ASP A 101 -12.84 6.38 -3.98
CA ASP A 101 -13.26 6.95 -2.69
C ASP A 101 -14.22 5.99 -1.97
N LEU A 102 -15.19 5.42 -2.68
CA LEU A 102 -16.12 4.46 -2.11
C LEU A 102 -15.43 3.18 -1.62
N LEU A 103 -14.46 2.64 -2.39
CA LEU A 103 -13.64 1.50 -1.97
C LEU A 103 -12.92 1.77 -0.64
N ILE A 104 -12.23 2.91 -0.53
CA ILE A 104 -11.48 3.24 0.67
C ILE A 104 -12.41 3.48 1.87
N LEU A 105 -13.55 4.17 1.67
CA LEU A 105 -14.53 4.40 2.73
C LEU A 105 -15.15 3.09 3.24
N ASN A 106 -15.47 2.16 2.34
CA ASN A 106 -15.95 0.83 2.72
C ASN A 106 -14.89 0.04 3.49
N LEU A 107 -13.62 0.14 3.08
CA LEU A 107 -12.50 -0.49 3.80
C LEU A 107 -12.32 0.09 5.21
N GLN A 108 -12.38 1.42 5.36
CA GLN A 108 -12.31 2.09 6.66
C GLN A 108 -13.44 1.62 7.59
N LEU A 109 -14.66 1.50 7.07
CA LEU A 109 -15.81 0.97 7.82
C LEU A 109 -15.61 -0.50 8.19
N ALA A 110 -15.14 -1.33 7.26
CA ALA A 110 -14.88 -2.74 7.52
C ALA A 110 -13.82 -2.92 8.61
N ILE A 111 -12.76 -2.11 8.63
CA ILE A 111 -11.75 -2.12 9.70
C ILE A 111 -12.35 -1.71 11.04
N LEU A 112 -13.15 -0.64 11.10
CA LEU A 112 -13.80 -0.19 12.33
C LEU A 112 -14.78 -1.21 12.90
N GLN A 113 -15.53 -1.86 12.02
CA GLN A 113 -16.52 -2.88 12.38
C GLN A 113 -15.88 -4.25 12.62
N ASN A 114 -14.56 -4.37 12.38
CA ASN A 114 -13.82 -5.62 12.38
C ASN A 114 -14.48 -6.69 11.48
N ASP A 115 -14.99 -6.24 10.33
CA ASP A 115 -15.61 -7.05 9.30
C ASP A 115 -14.51 -7.70 8.42
N ARG A 116 -14.75 -8.94 8.01
CA ARG A 116 -13.89 -9.73 7.13
C ARG A 116 -13.87 -9.20 5.70
N SER A 117 -14.91 -8.47 5.29
CA SER A 117 -14.93 -7.80 3.99
C SER A 117 -13.70 -6.90 3.77
N GLN A 118 -13.01 -6.49 4.85
CA GLN A 118 -11.74 -5.78 4.76
C GLN A 118 -10.70 -6.52 3.91
N GLU A 119 -10.59 -7.85 3.95
CA GLU A 119 -9.59 -8.60 3.15
C GLU A 119 -9.86 -8.46 1.65
N THR A 120 -11.13 -8.52 1.26
CA THR A 120 -11.57 -8.30 -0.12
C THR A 120 -11.26 -6.88 -0.56
N TYR A 121 -11.59 -5.88 0.26
CA TYR A 121 -11.29 -4.49 -0.06
C TYR A 121 -9.79 -4.21 -0.13
N GLN A 122 -8.98 -4.75 0.78
CA GLN A 122 -7.52 -4.65 0.74
C GLN A 122 -6.96 -5.24 -0.56
N SER A 123 -7.48 -6.39 -0.99
CA SER A 123 -7.08 -7.02 -2.25
C SER A 123 -7.43 -6.14 -3.45
N LYS A 124 -8.63 -5.53 -3.47
CA LYS A 124 -9.02 -4.57 -4.50
C LYS A 124 -8.12 -3.33 -4.51
N VAL A 125 -7.74 -2.79 -3.36
CA VAL A 125 -6.79 -1.66 -3.28
C VAL A 125 -5.41 -2.08 -3.79
N ARG A 126 -4.92 -3.27 -3.46
CA ARG A 126 -3.67 -3.82 -4.02
C ARG A 126 -3.72 -3.91 -5.54
N GLU A 127 -4.85 -4.33 -6.11
CA GLU A 127 -5.02 -4.40 -7.57
C GLU A 127 -5.01 -3.01 -8.22
N VAL A 128 -5.65 -2.02 -7.60
CA VAL A 128 -5.55 -0.61 -8.03
C VAL A 128 -4.10 -0.12 -7.96
N ALA A 129 -3.38 -0.41 -6.88
CA ALA A 129 -1.97 -0.04 -6.73
C ALA A 129 -1.09 -0.68 -7.81
N LYS A 130 -1.25 -1.98 -8.10
CA LYS A 130 -0.56 -2.66 -9.21
C LYS A 130 -0.91 -2.03 -10.56
N GLY A 131 -2.17 -1.65 -10.77
CA GLY A 131 -2.60 -0.93 -11.96
C GLY A 131 -1.89 0.42 -12.14
N LEU A 132 -1.66 1.15 -11.04
CA LEU A 132 -0.90 2.40 -11.04
C LEU A 132 0.60 2.17 -11.19
N GLU A 133 1.17 1.11 -10.61
CA GLU A 133 2.58 0.75 -10.77
C GLU A 133 2.94 0.60 -12.26
N ASN A 134 2.07 -0.05 -13.04
CA ASN A 134 2.20 -0.19 -14.50
C ASN A 134 2.18 1.15 -15.27
N LYS A 135 1.83 2.26 -14.60
CA LYS A 135 1.76 3.62 -15.15
C LYS A 135 2.87 4.53 -14.63
N ALA A 136 3.99 3.95 -14.17
CA ALA A 136 5.17 4.65 -13.66
C ALA A 136 5.72 5.77 -14.58
N ALA A 137 5.48 5.71 -15.90
CA ALA A 137 5.90 6.75 -16.83
C ALA A 137 5.16 8.09 -16.65
N ILE A 138 4.02 8.11 -15.94
CA ILE A 138 3.26 9.33 -15.67
C ILE A 138 3.88 10.04 -14.46
N PRO A 139 4.32 11.30 -14.58
CA PRO A 139 5.03 12.00 -13.49
C PRO A 139 4.26 12.03 -12.15
N GLY A 140 2.94 12.22 -12.19
CA GLY A 140 2.09 12.20 -11.00
C GLY A 140 2.02 10.84 -10.31
N VAL A 141 2.10 9.75 -11.08
CA VAL A 141 2.16 8.38 -10.57
C VAL A 141 3.55 8.07 -10.01
N TYR A 142 4.61 8.45 -10.74
CA TYR A 142 5.99 8.27 -10.28
C TYR A 142 6.25 8.97 -8.94
N ALA A 143 5.69 10.18 -8.76
CA ALA A 143 5.80 10.92 -7.50
C ALA A 143 5.19 10.17 -6.29
N GLN A 144 4.25 9.25 -6.52
CA GLN A 144 3.62 8.42 -5.49
C GLN A 144 4.13 6.98 -5.49
N MET A 145 5.18 6.66 -6.24
CA MET A 145 5.65 5.28 -6.45
C MET A 145 6.03 4.56 -5.15
N GLU A 146 6.59 5.28 -4.18
CA GLU A 146 6.91 4.71 -2.87
C GLU A 146 5.64 4.19 -2.15
N LEU A 147 4.59 5.01 -2.09
CA LEU A 147 3.30 4.58 -1.52
C LEU A 147 2.67 3.45 -2.32
N ILE A 148 2.74 3.51 -3.66
CA ILE A 148 2.19 2.48 -4.54
C ILE A 148 2.85 1.12 -4.25
N ILE A 149 4.19 1.08 -4.15
CA ILE A 149 4.93 -0.15 -3.82
C ILE A 149 4.56 -0.63 -2.42
N GLU A 150 4.51 0.25 -1.43
CA GLU A 150 4.11 -0.10 -0.06
C GLU A 150 2.71 -0.75 -0.03
N LEU A 151 1.72 -0.18 -0.73
CA LEU A 151 0.36 -0.72 -0.80
C LEU A 151 0.28 -2.11 -1.44
N ILE A 152 1.24 -2.47 -2.31
CA ILE A 152 1.31 -3.80 -2.91
C ILE A 152 1.87 -4.82 -1.92
N THR A 153 2.77 -4.39 -1.05
CA THR A 153 3.41 -5.25 -0.05
C THR A 153 2.49 -5.55 1.13
N ASP A 154 2.54 -6.78 1.64
CA ASP A 154 1.72 -7.20 2.78
C ASP A 154 2.05 -6.45 4.07
N ASP A 155 3.28 -5.93 4.20
CA ASP A 155 3.75 -5.23 5.39
C ASP A 155 2.99 -3.93 5.67
N TRP A 156 2.62 -3.17 4.64
CA TRP A 156 1.89 -1.90 4.81
C TRP A 156 0.50 -2.10 5.42
N TRP A 157 -0.14 -3.22 5.08
CA TRP A 157 -1.47 -3.59 5.58
C TRP A 157 -1.46 -3.98 7.07
N GLN A 158 -0.28 -4.27 7.64
CA GLN A 158 -0.17 -4.66 9.03
C GLN A 158 -0.24 -3.45 9.97
N GLY A 159 -1.40 -3.31 10.61
CA GLY A 159 -1.67 -2.18 11.49
C GLY A 159 -1.96 -0.88 10.75
N VAL A 160 -2.55 -1.02 9.55
CA VAL A 160 -3.18 0.08 8.81
C VAL A 160 -4.18 0.82 9.70
N THR A 161 -4.19 2.14 9.62
CA THR A 161 -5.11 2.99 10.38
C THR A 161 -6.01 3.77 9.43
N LEU A 162 -7.15 4.25 9.94
CA LEU A 162 -8.08 5.04 9.13
C LEU A 162 -7.44 6.31 8.54
N PRO A 163 -6.61 7.08 9.29
CA PRO A 163 -5.89 8.21 8.72
C PRO A 163 -4.90 7.81 7.62
N MET A 164 -4.22 6.66 7.74
CA MET A 164 -3.34 6.15 6.67
C MET A 164 -4.14 5.85 5.39
N LEU A 165 -5.33 5.27 5.52
CA LEU A 165 -6.21 5.02 4.37
C LEU A 165 -6.75 6.32 3.76
N GLU A 166 -7.01 7.34 4.57
CA GLU A 166 -7.41 8.65 4.06
C GLU A 166 -6.27 9.33 3.29
N ASP A 167 -5.02 9.22 3.75
CA ASP A 167 -3.84 9.69 2.99
C ASP A 167 -3.73 8.98 1.63
N VAL A 168 -3.91 7.65 1.61
CA VAL A 168 -3.96 6.85 0.38
C VAL A 168 -5.05 7.35 -0.56
N ARG A 169 -6.26 7.58 -0.02
CA ARG A 169 -7.39 8.08 -0.80
C ARG A 169 -7.05 9.40 -1.49
N LEU A 170 -6.54 10.36 -0.72
CA LEU A 170 -6.24 11.70 -1.21
C LEU A 170 -5.11 11.70 -2.24
N ARG A 171 -4.05 10.91 -2.03
CA ARG A 171 -2.87 10.89 -2.92
C ARG A 171 -3.11 10.12 -4.22
N LEU A 172 -3.98 9.10 -4.20
CA LEU A 172 -4.17 8.23 -5.36
C LEU A 172 -5.43 8.53 -6.16
N ARG A 173 -6.49 9.15 -5.59
CA ARG A 173 -7.79 9.31 -6.28
C ARG A 173 -7.69 9.88 -7.69
N ASP A 174 -6.92 10.96 -7.87
CA ASP A 174 -6.79 11.63 -9.16
C ASP A 174 -5.96 10.83 -10.18
N LEU A 175 -5.13 9.89 -9.72
CA LEU A 175 -4.25 9.09 -10.55
C LEU A 175 -4.95 7.86 -11.14
N ILE A 176 -6.04 7.41 -10.52
CA ILE A 176 -6.71 6.15 -10.87
C ILE A 176 -7.29 6.16 -12.27
N ARG A 177 -7.66 7.34 -12.79
CA ARG A 177 -8.08 7.54 -14.18
C ARG A 177 -7.07 7.06 -15.22
N PHE A 178 -5.79 6.90 -14.85
CA PHE A 178 -4.73 6.47 -15.76
C PHE A 178 -4.56 4.95 -15.86
N ILE A 179 -5.25 4.21 -14.99
CA ILE A 179 -5.22 2.74 -15.02
C ILE A 179 -6.00 2.27 -16.25
N ASP A 180 -5.37 1.45 -17.09
CA ASP A 180 -6.11 0.85 -18.21
C ASP A 180 -7.12 -0.16 -17.66
N PRO A 181 -8.36 -0.18 -18.16
CA PRO A 181 -9.36 -1.17 -17.76
C PRO A 181 -9.02 -2.55 -18.38
N GLU A 182 -7.98 -3.21 -17.86
CA GLU A 182 -7.71 -4.63 -18.06
C GLU A 182 -8.82 -5.48 -17.42
N LYS A 183 -8.91 -6.76 -17.81
CA LYS A 183 -10.02 -7.65 -17.40
C LYS A 183 -10.19 -7.74 -15.86
N GLY A 184 -9.10 -7.81 -15.08
CA GLY A 184 -9.20 -7.90 -13.61
C GLY A 184 -9.65 -6.59 -12.94
N LEU A 185 -9.20 -5.44 -13.43
CA LEU A 185 -9.61 -4.14 -12.89
C LEU A 185 -11.06 -3.79 -13.27
N ARG A 186 -11.57 -4.28 -14.40
CA ARG A 186 -13.01 -4.18 -14.70
C ARG A 186 -13.84 -4.91 -13.66
N ASP A 187 -13.41 -6.06 -13.17
CA ASP A 187 -14.11 -6.80 -12.12
C ASP A 187 -14.07 -6.01 -10.81
N VAL A 188 -12.93 -5.40 -10.44
CA VAL A 188 -12.83 -4.46 -9.30
C VAL A 188 -13.88 -3.35 -9.39
N TYR A 189 -13.95 -2.65 -10.53
CA TYR A 189 -14.89 -1.54 -10.68
C TYR A 189 -16.35 -1.98 -10.83
N THR A 190 -16.62 -3.14 -11.43
CA THR A 190 -17.98 -3.67 -11.63
C THR A 190 -18.54 -4.25 -10.33
N ASP A 191 -17.74 -4.98 -9.55
CA ASP A 191 -18.16 -5.57 -8.27
C ASP A 191 -18.52 -4.51 -7.20
N PHE A 192 -17.99 -3.28 -7.27
CA PHE A 192 -18.45 -2.19 -6.38
C PHE A 192 -19.91 -1.76 -6.63
N GLU A 193 -20.46 -2.03 -7.81
CA GLU A 193 -21.89 -1.84 -8.04
C GLU A 193 -22.71 -2.87 -7.27
N ASP A 194 -22.21 -4.11 -7.18
CA ASP A 194 -22.91 -5.30 -6.65
C ASP A 194 -22.64 -5.61 -5.17
N GLU A 195 -21.55 -5.12 -4.55
CA GLU A 195 -21.28 -5.25 -3.10
C GLU A 195 -22.10 -4.27 -2.25
N ILE A 196 -23.42 -4.37 -2.29
CA ILE A 196 -24.29 -3.93 -1.19
C ILE A 196 -24.59 -5.16 -0.34
N GLY A 197 -23.63 -5.57 0.50
CA GLY A 197 -23.82 -6.69 1.42
C GLY A 197 -24.68 -6.28 2.62
N GLU A 198 -25.80 -6.98 2.82
CA GLU A 198 -26.53 -6.96 4.10
C GLU A 198 -25.67 -7.59 5.20
N ALA A 199 -25.61 -6.93 6.37
CA ALA A 199 -24.93 -7.44 7.55
C ALA A 199 -25.47 -8.84 7.90
N THR A 200 -24.62 -9.85 7.89
CA THR A 200 -24.97 -11.19 8.38
C THR A 200 -23.92 -11.78 9.31
N GLU A 201 -24.46 -12.49 10.30
CA GLU A 201 -23.83 -12.98 11.50
C GLU A 201 -22.72 -14.02 11.27
N GLY A 202 -21.61 -13.83 11.99
CA GLY A 202 -20.90 -14.85 12.77
C GLY A 202 -20.42 -16.12 12.08
N PHE A 203 -19.16 -16.15 11.62
CA PHE A 203 -18.40 -17.40 11.46
C PHE A 203 -16.93 -17.27 11.89
N ASN A 204 -16.38 -18.43 12.28
CA ASN A 204 -15.28 -18.65 13.22
C ASN A 204 -13.98 -17.86 12.99
N VAL A 205 -13.61 -17.19 14.07
CA VAL A 205 -12.41 -16.40 14.36
C VAL A 205 -11.10 -17.11 13.99
N VAL A 206 -10.30 -16.48 13.13
CA VAL A 206 -8.84 -16.51 13.26
C VAL A 206 -8.47 -15.12 13.76
N LYS A 207 -7.98 -15.02 15.00
CA LYS A 207 -7.62 -13.75 15.63
C LYS A 207 -6.34 -13.23 14.97
N THR A 208 -6.37 -12.05 14.36
CA THR A 208 -5.15 -11.29 14.08
C THR A 208 -4.67 -10.72 15.42
N ASP A 209 -3.54 -11.21 15.91
CA ASP A 209 -2.95 -10.81 17.18
C ASP A 209 -2.29 -9.42 17.02
N PRO A 210 -2.71 -8.38 17.78
CA PRO A 210 -2.07 -7.07 17.83
C PRO A 210 -0.55 -7.14 18.08
N ASN A 211 -0.07 -8.19 18.75
CA ASN A 211 1.34 -8.43 19.00
C ASN A 211 2.15 -8.64 17.71
N LEU A 212 1.54 -9.07 16.60
CA LEU A 212 2.25 -9.32 15.32
C LEU A 212 2.92 -8.06 14.77
N LYS A 213 2.29 -6.89 14.90
CA LYS A 213 2.85 -5.60 14.49
C LYS A 213 4.08 -5.25 15.33
N ASP A 214 3.99 -5.45 16.65
CA ASP A 214 5.09 -5.23 17.58
C ASP A 214 6.24 -6.21 17.31
N TYR A 215 5.97 -7.47 17.00
CA TYR A 215 6.99 -8.45 16.65
C TYR A 215 7.76 -8.08 15.37
N LYS A 216 7.08 -7.66 14.30
CA LYS A 216 7.78 -7.22 13.07
C LYS A 216 8.65 -6.00 13.32
N GLN A 217 8.14 -4.99 14.02
CA GLN A 217 8.91 -3.80 14.36
C GLN A 217 10.11 -4.12 15.26
N ARG A 218 9.93 -5.00 16.25
CA ARG A 218 11.02 -5.48 17.11
C ARG A 218 12.10 -6.18 16.30
N VAL A 219 11.74 -7.07 15.38
CA VAL A 219 12.70 -7.80 14.52
C VAL A 219 13.45 -6.83 13.61
N GLN A 220 12.76 -5.91 12.93
CA GLN A 220 13.40 -4.93 12.04
C GLN A 220 14.35 -4.00 12.81
N ARG A 221 13.91 -3.48 13.96
CA ARG A 221 14.75 -2.65 14.81
C ARG A 221 15.95 -3.42 15.31
N PHE A 222 15.77 -4.64 15.79
CA PHE A 222 16.84 -5.49 16.25
C PHE A 222 17.90 -5.72 15.15
N ILE A 223 17.48 -6.05 13.93
CA ILE A 223 18.41 -6.24 12.80
C ILE A 223 19.15 -4.93 12.46
N ARG A 224 18.47 -3.78 12.50
CA ARG A 224 19.11 -2.47 12.26
C ARG A 224 20.11 -2.10 13.35
N ASP A 225 19.79 -2.39 14.61
CA ASP A 225 20.64 -2.11 15.77
C ASP A 225 21.87 -3.05 15.82
N HIS A 226 21.81 -4.21 15.15
CA HIS A 226 22.87 -5.21 15.09
C HIS A 226 23.61 -5.26 13.74
N GLN A 227 23.65 -4.16 12.98
CA GLN A 227 24.41 -4.11 11.72
C GLN A 227 25.93 -4.35 11.89
N ASP A 228 26.47 -4.14 13.09
CA ASP A 228 27.87 -4.44 13.42
C ASP A 228 28.14 -5.95 13.61
N HIS A 229 27.09 -6.77 13.71
CA HIS A 229 27.23 -8.22 13.79
C HIS A 229 27.88 -8.78 12.51
N ILE A 230 28.85 -9.68 12.65
CA ILE A 230 29.68 -10.15 11.53
C ILE A 230 28.85 -10.74 10.39
N THR A 231 27.81 -11.52 10.69
CA THR A 231 26.91 -12.11 9.68
C THR A 231 26.09 -11.03 8.96
N VAL A 232 25.57 -10.04 9.68
CA VAL A 232 24.78 -8.95 9.08
C VAL A 232 25.65 -8.09 8.17
N ARG A 233 26.88 -7.79 8.62
CA ARG A 233 27.87 -7.08 7.81
C ARG A 233 28.24 -7.84 6.53
N ARG A 234 28.45 -9.16 6.63
CA ARG A 234 28.69 -10.03 5.46
C ARG A 234 27.53 -9.99 4.47
N LEU A 235 26.30 -10.18 4.96
CA LEU A 235 25.09 -10.13 4.14
C LEU A 235 24.93 -8.79 3.43
N LYS A 236 25.16 -7.67 4.15
CA LYS A 236 25.13 -6.31 3.59
C LYS A 236 26.20 -6.08 2.53
N ASN A 237 27.40 -6.64 2.72
CA ASN A 237 28.52 -6.53 1.79
C ASN A 237 28.50 -7.62 0.70
N ASN A 238 27.39 -8.34 0.52
CA ASN A 238 27.26 -9.42 -0.45
C ASN A 238 28.36 -10.50 -0.33
N GLU A 239 28.89 -10.72 0.87
CA GLU A 239 29.88 -11.76 1.16
C GLU A 239 29.16 -13.09 1.43
N PRO A 240 29.69 -14.24 0.97
CA PRO A 240 29.12 -15.54 1.27
C PRO A 240 29.02 -15.80 2.77
N VAL A 241 27.90 -16.37 3.20
CA VAL A 241 27.65 -16.77 4.59
C VAL A 241 27.61 -18.28 4.72
N SER A 242 28.25 -18.80 5.77
CA SER A 242 28.21 -20.22 6.10
C SER A 242 26.98 -20.55 6.93
N LYS A 243 26.64 -21.84 7.00
CA LYS A 243 25.54 -22.33 7.85
C LYS A 243 25.70 -21.88 9.31
N LYS A 244 26.93 -21.89 9.82
CA LYS A 244 27.25 -21.47 11.19
C LYS A 244 27.03 -19.97 11.41
N ASP A 245 27.26 -19.14 10.38
CA ASP A 245 27.04 -17.70 10.47
C ASP A 245 25.55 -17.37 10.60
N ILE A 246 24.70 -18.13 9.89
CA ILE A 246 23.23 -18.03 9.98
C ILE A 246 22.74 -18.59 11.31
N GLU A 247 23.21 -19.78 11.73
CA GLU A 247 22.86 -20.38 13.03
C GLU A 247 23.20 -19.41 14.18
N ALA A 248 24.37 -18.77 14.16
CA ALA A 248 24.73 -17.77 15.17
C ALA A 248 23.82 -16.54 15.16
N LEU A 249 23.35 -16.10 13.99
CA LEU A 249 22.41 -14.96 13.90
C LEU A 249 21.02 -15.35 14.39
N GLU A 250 20.57 -16.57 14.06
CA GLU A 250 19.33 -17.16 14.57
C GLU A 250 19.35 -17.30 16.08
N ASP A 251 20.47 -17.72 16.68
CA ASP A 251 20.61 -17.86 18.13
C ASP A 251 20.39 -16.53 18.85
N ILE A 252 20.85 -15.41 18.29
CA ILE A 252 20.65 -14.08 18.88
C ILE A 252 19.22 -13.59 18.62
N LEU A 253 18.70 -13.79 17.39
CA LEU A 253 17.35 -13.39 16.99
C LEU A 253 16.25 -14.10 17.80
N PHE A 254 16.47 -15.37 18.14
CA PHE A 254 15.50 -16.23 18.84
C PHE A 254 15.89 -16.55 20.29
N SER A 255 16.86 -15.83 20.86
CA SER A 255 17.22 -15.94 22.28
C SER A 255 16.06 -15.50 23.20
N ASP A 256 16.14 -15.86 24.49
CA ASP A 256 15.12 -15.46 25.49
C ASP A 256 14.96 -13.93 25.59
N ASP A 257 16.05 -13.17 25.38
CA ASP A 257 16.06 -11.70 25.31
C ASP A 257 15.90 -11.16 23.87
N GLY A 258 15.63 -12.03 22.91
CA GLY A 258 15.50 -11.71 21.49
C GLY A 258 14.21 -10.95 21.14
N PRO A 259 14.12 -10.38 19.92
CA PRO A 259 12.93 -9.65 19.48
C PRO A 259 11.71 -10.55 19.23
N ILE A 260 11.89 -11.85 19.03
CA ILE A 260 10.81 -12.77 18.67
C ILE A 260 11.17 -14.23 18.99
N ALA A 261 10.20 -15.07 19.32
CA ALA A 261 10.41 -16.51 19.42
C ALA A 261 10.41 -17.19 18.02
N ARG A 262 11.13 -18.31 17.86
CA ARG A 262 11.26 -19.01 16.56
C ARG A 262 9.91 -19.43 15.97
N ASN A 263 8.98 -19.93 16.78
CA ASN A 263 7.64 -20.33 16.33
C ASN A 263 6.81 -19.13 15.84
N GLU A 264 6.92 -17.97 16.50
CA GLU A 264 6.25 -16.74 16.09
C GLU A 264 6.85 -16.20 14.78
N TYR A 265 8.17 -16.33 14.61
CA TYR A 265 8.84 -15.99 13.36
C TYR A 265 8.34 -16.83 12.18
N GLU A 266 8.25 -18.15 12.34
CA GLU A 266 7.75 -19.06 11.29
C GLU A 266 6.28 -18.75 10.93
N ASN A 267 5.46 -18.36 11.92
CA ASN A 267 4.08 -17.93 11.67
C ASN A 267 4.01 -16.58 10.92
N LEU A 268 4.97 -15.67 11.13
CA LEU A 268 4.99 -14.34 10.54
C LEU A 268 5.60 -14.30 9.13
N TYR A 269 6.70 -15.02 8.92
CA TYR A 269 7.53 -14.94 7.73
C TYR A 269 7.54 -16.26 6.92
N GLY A 270 6.87 -17.31 7.40
CA GLY A 270 6.84 -18.62 6.75
C GLY A 270 8.22 -19.28 6.70
N GLU A 271 8.50 -19.96 5.59
CA GLU A 271 9.79 -20.62 5.33
C GLU A 271 10.89 -19.67 4.80
N LEU A 272 10.73 -18.34 4.96
CA LEU A 272 11.70 -17.37 4.47
C LEU A 272 13.04 -17.48 5.24
N PRO A 273 14.17 -17.76 4.56
CA PRO A 273 15.47 -17.86 5.23
C PRO A 273 15.88 -16.54 5.89
N VAL A 274 16.49 -16.62 7.09
CA VAL A 274 16.88 -15.43 7.87
C VAL A 274 17.82 -14.50 7.11
N GLY A 275 18.74 -15.05 6.31
CA GLY A 275 19.65 -14.23 5.48
C GLY A 275 18.92 -13.38 4.44
N TYR A 276 17.79 -13.86 3.90
CA TYR A 276 16.96 -13.10 2.97
C TYR A 276 16.24 -11.95 3.68
N LEU A 277 15.64 -12.24 4.84
CA LEU A 277 14.97 -11.22 5.66
C LEU A 277 15.95 -10.12 6.08
N VAL A 278 17.15 -10.48 6.50
CA VAL A 278 18.16 -9.48 6.91
C VAL A 278 18.47 -8.55 5.74
N ARG A 279 18.70 -9.09 4.53
CA ARG A 279 18.97 -8.27 3.34
C ARG A 279 17.79 -7.42 2.89
N SER A 280 16.55 -7.90 3.02
CA SER A 280 15.38 -7.06 2.74
C SER A 280 15.23 -5.89 3.69
N ILE A 281 15.81 -5.97 4.90
CA ILE A 281 15.76 -4.91 5.92
C ILE A 281 16.95 -3.94 5.81
N VAL A 282 18.17 -4.43 5.58
CA VAL A 282 19.40 -3.61 5.59
C VAL A 282 19.89 -3.21 4.20
N GLY A 283 19.37 -3.84 3.14
CA GLY A 283 19.82 -3.63 1.77
C GLY A 283 21.22 -4.17 1.49
N LEU A 284 21.84 -3.66 0.45
CA LEU A 284 23.22 -3.99 0.07
C LEU A 284 24.12 -2.76 0.01
N ASP A 285 25.40 -2.97 0.31
CA ASP A 285 26.44 -1.97 0.11
C ASP A 285 26.69 -1.72 -1.39
N ARG A 286 26.78 -0.44 -1.76
CA ARG A 286 26.96 -0.03 -3.16
C ARG A 286 28.22 -0.61 -3.78
N ASN A 287 29.35 -0.56 -3.07
CA ASN A 287 30.63 -0.99 -3.60
C ASN A 287 30.63 -2.50 -3.80
N ALA A 288 30.05 -3.24 -2.84
CA ALA A 288 29.88 -4.68 -2.96
C ALA A 288 29.10 -5.09 -4.22
N VAL A 289 27.95 -4.45 -4.48
CA VAL A 289 27.14 -4.75 -5.68
C VAL A 289 27.88 -4.32 -6.95
N THR A 290 28.44 -3.11 -6.96
CA THR A 290 29.15 -2.57 -8.14
C THR A 290 30.33 -3.47 -8.52
N GLN A 291 31.05 -4.02 -7.54
CA GLN A 291 32.18 -4.91 -7.77
C GLN A 291 31.77 -6.20 -8.52
N VAL A 292 30.57 -6.73 -8.25
CA VAL A 292 30.06 -7.92 -8.96
C VAL A 292 29.84 -7.63 -10.45
N PHE A 293 29.45 -6.39 -10.80
CA PHE A 293 29.27 -5.97 -12.18
C PHE A 293 30.54 -5.40 -12.83
N ALA A 294 31.65 -5.25 -12.10
CA ALA A 294 32.88 -4.59 -12.60
C ALA A 294 33.43 -5.24 -13.87
N ASP A 295 33.47 -6.57 -13.90
CA ASP A 295 33.91 -7.35 -15.07
C ASP A 295 33.09 -7.07 -16.33
N LEU A 296 31.80 -6.75 -16.18
CA LEU A 296 30.91 -6.40 -17.28
C LEU A 296 31.11 -4.94 -17.71
N LEU A 297 31.40 -4.06 -16.76
CA LEU A 297 31.71 -2.64 -17.00
C LEU A 297 33.05 -2.45 -17.72
N GLU A 298 34.02 -3.37 -17.54
CA GLU A 298 35.38 -3.24 -18.10
C GLU A 298 35.57 -3.85 -19.50
N LYS A 299 34.73 -4.83 -19.91
CA LYS A 299 35.02 -5.66 -21.10
C LYS A 299 34.77 -5.01 -22.46
N VAL A 300 33.99 -3.93 -22.56
CA VAL A 300 33.65 -3.22 -23.80
C VAL A 300 33.25 -1.77 -23.45
N PRO A 301 33.41 -0.75 -24.32
CA PRO A 301 32.67 0.48 -24.12
C PRO A 301 31.16 0.19 -24.17
N LEU A 302 30.53 0.13 -22.98
CA LEU A 302 29.09 -0.04 -22.84
C LEU A 302 28.33 1.13 -23.46
N HIS A 303 27.18 0.84 -24.07
CA HIS A 303 26.26 1.87 -24.55
C HIS A 303 25.63 2.60 -23.34
N PRO A 304 25.28 3.90 -23.45
CA PRO A 304 24.64 4.64 -22.35
C PRO A 304 23.41 3.94 -21.74
N ASP A 305 22.64 3.23 -22.57
CA ASP A 305 21.48 2.44 -22.17
C ASP A 305 21.84 1.26 -21.25
N GLN A 306 22.95 0.58 -21.55
CA GLN A 306 23.47 -0.52 -20.74
C GLN A 306 23.96 -0.03 -19.38
N ILE A 307 24.63 1.12 -19.35
CA ILE A 307 25.09 1.74 -18.10
C ILE A 307 23.90 2.13 -17.23
N SER A 308 22.91 2.81 -17.81
CA SER A 308 21.70 3.26 -17.11
C SER A 308 20.92 2.07 -16.52
N PHE A 309 20.82 0.97 -17.27
CA PHE A 309 20.18 -0.26 -16.80
C PHE A 309 20.92 -0.87 -15.60
N LEU A 310 22.25 -0.99 -15.67
CA LEU A 310 23.05 -1.54 -14.55
C LEU A 310 22.94 -0.66 -13.30
N ASP A 311 22.94 0.67 -13.45
CA ASP A 311 22.74 1.60 -12.34
C ASP A 311 21.36 1.44 -11.68
N GLU A 312 20.31 1.09 -12.44
CA GLU A 312 19.00 0.75 -11.88
C GLU A 312 19.01 -0.56 -11.11
N VAL A 313 19.69 -1.59 -11.66
CA VAL A 313 19.82 -2.89 -10.99
C VAL A 313 20.57 -2.71 -9.67
N ILE A 314 21.67 -1.95 -9.68
CA ILE A 314 22.45 -1.62 -8.48
C ILE A 314 21.58 -0.89 -7.46
N ARG A 315 20.84 0.15 -7.86
CA ARG A 315 19.95 0.91 -6.96
C ARG A 315 18.86 0.04 -6.34
N TYR A 316 18.25 -0.83 -7.14
CA TYR A 316 17.23 -1.76 -6.65
C TYR A 316 17.80 -2.73 -5.62
N LEU A 317 18.95 -3.33 -5.90
CA LEU A 317 19.63 -4.25 -4.98
C LEU A 317 20.09 -3.56 -3.70
N MET A 318 20.56 -2.31 -3.78
CA MET A 318 20.90 -1.51 -2.60
C MET A 318 19.70 -1.27 -1.68
N ARG A 319 18.51 -1.04 -2.24
CA ARG A 319 17.29 -0.78 -1.46
C ARG A 319 16.65 -2.05 -0.92
N ASN A 320 16.49 -3.06 -1.77
CA ASN A 320 15.67 -4.23 -1.49
C ASN A 320 16.49 -5.46 -1.05
N GLY A 321 17.81 -5.40 -1.19
CA GLY A 321 18.74 -6.46 -0.79
C GLY A 321 18.75 -7.70 -1.69
N ILE A 322 17.64 -8.00 -2.37
CA ILE A 322 17.43 -9.16 -3.24
C ILE A 322 16.67 -8.69 -4.49
N MET A 323 16.93 -9.31 -5.65
CA MET A 323 16.18 -9.07 -6.88
C MET A 323 15.84 -10.39 -7.56
N GLU A 324 14.55 -10.71 -7.71
CA GLU A 324 14.17 -11.84 -8.54
C GLU A 324 14.50 -11.58 -10.02
N PRO A 325 15.09 -12.56 -10.76
CA PRO A 325 15.47 -12.36 -12.15
C PRO A 325 14.36 -11.87 -13.08
N LYS A 326 13.10 -12.22 -12.79
CA LYS A 326 11.94 -11.80 -13.60
C LYS A 326 11.77 -10.27 -13.63
N VAL A 327 12.14 -9.59 -12.54
CA VAL A 327 12.02 -8.12 -12.40
C VAL A 327 12.78 -7.38 -13.50
N MET A 328 13.89 -7.93 -14.00
CA MET A 328 14.67 -7.33 -15.10
C MET A 328 13.99 -7.40 -16.48
N PHE A 329 12.85 -8.09 -16.58
CA PHE A 329 12.02 -8.21 -17.79
C PHE A 329 10.70 -7.46 -17.67
N ASP A 330 10.41 -6.86 -16.52
CA ASP A 330 9.19 -6.12 -16.22
C ASP A 330 9.51 -4.63 -15.99
N ALA A 331 8.48 -3.78 -15.93
CA ALA A 331 8.67 -2.39 -15.50
C ALA A 331 9.20 -2.36 -14.04
N PRO A 332 10.10 -1.42 -13.67
CA PRO A 332 10.62 -0.28 -14.43
C PRO A 332 11.77 -0.61 -15.40
N PHE A 333 12.30 -1.84 -15.40
CA PHE A 333 13.50 -2.23 -16.16
C PHE A 333 13.28 -2.35 -17.68
N THR A 334 12.05 -2.23 -18.15
CA THR A 334 11.69 -2.24 -19.58
C THR A 334 11.52 -0.85 -20.20
N HIS A 335 11.75 0.23 -19.46
CA HIS A 335 11.52 1.59 -19.96
C HIS A 335 12.52 2.02 -21.07
N ILE A 336 13.76 1.51 -21.03
CA ILE A 336 14.77 1.73 -22.08
C ILE A 336 14.49 0.82 -23.29
N ASN A 337 14.14 -0.44 -23.03
CA ASN A 337 13.83 -1.42 -24.06
C ASN A 337 12.73 -2.38 -23.57
N THR A 338 11.71 -2.62 -24.40
CA THR A 338 10.56 -3.46 -24.06
C THR A 338 10.90 -4.92 -23.80
N LYS A 339 12.09 -5.38 -24.22
CA LYS A 339 12.61 -6.73 -23.91
C LYS A 339 13.49 -6.76 -22.65
N GLY A 340 13.54 -5.66 -21.88
CA GLY A 340 14.31 -5.53 -20.65
C GLY A 340 15.80 -5.80 -20.86
N VAL A 341 16.41 -6.54 -19.93
CA VAL A 341 17.83 -6.91 -19.99
C VAL A 341 18.25 -7.57 -21.31
N ALA A 342 17.40 -8.43 -21.89
CA ALA A 342 17.71 -9.12 -23.16
C ALA A 342 17.69 -8.16 -24.35
N GLY A 343 16.88 -7.09 -24.30
CA GLY A 343 16.86 -6.06 -25.34
C GLY A 343 18.06 -5.13 -25.31
N ILE A 344 18.62 -4.89 -24.11
CA ILE A 344 19.69 -3.92 -23.88
C ILE A 344 21.07 -4.57 -24.03
N PHE A 345 21.22 -5.82 -23.60
CA PHE A 345 22.48 -6.56 -23.62
C PHE A 345 22.52 -7.67 -24.69
N GLY A 346 21.39 -8.00 -25.32
CA GLY A 346 21.29 -9.20 -26.14
C GLY A 346 21.26 -10.48 -25.30
N ASP A 347 21.16 -11.64 -25.98
CA ASP A 347 20.92 -12.91 -25.30
C ASP A 347 22.12 -13.41 -24.48
N GLU A 348 23.35 -13.19 -24.93
CA GLU A 348 24.55 -13.67 -24.21
C GLU A 348 24.88 -12.81 -22.99
N ASP A 349 25.03 -11.49 -23.16
CA ASP A 349 25.38 -10.62 -22.05
C ASP A 349 24.20 -10.39 -21.10
N GLY A 350 22.96 -10.44 -21.59
CA GLY A 350 21.78 -10.37 -20.74
C GLY A 350 21.67 -11.58 -19.81
N LYS A 351 22.04 -12.78 -20.26
CA LYS A 351 22.15 -13.96 -19.39
C LYS A 351 23.21 -13.78 -18.31
N LYS A 352 24.37 -13.19 -18.64
CA LYS A 352 25.42 -12.90 -17.64
C LYS A 352 24.91 -11.96 -16.56
N VAL A 353 24.19 -10.88 -16.92
CA VAL A 353 23.58 -9.97 -15.92
C VAL A 353 22.63 -10.73 -15.00
N VAL A 354 21.79 -11.60 -15.56
CA VAL A 354 20.87 -12.44 -14.77
C VAL A 354 21.61 -13.41 -13.85
N GLU A 355 22.69 -14.01 -14.32
CA GLU A 355 23.55 -14.91 -13.54
C GLU A 355 24.22 -14.19 -12.38
N LEU A 356 24.73 -12.97 -12.59
CA LEU A 356 25.30 -12.12 -11.53
C LEU A 356 24.27 -11.78 -10.47
N VAL A 357 23.03 -11.44 -10.84
CA VAL A 357 21.94 -11.21 -9.88
C VAL A 357 21.61 -12.48 -9.09
N ARG A 358 21.63 -13.65 -9.72
CA ARG A 358 21.43 -14.93 -9.03
C ARG A 358 22.57 -15.23 -8.06
N GLU A 359 23.81 -14.94 -8.42
CA GLU A 359 24.97 -15.08 -7.54
C GLU A 359 24.83 -14.17 -6.31
N ILE A 360 24.48 -12.90 -6.54
CA ILE A 360 24.18 -11.92 -5.49
C ILE A 360 23.09 -12.45 -4.54
N ASN A 361 21.98 -12.98 -5.06
CA ASN A 361 20.92 -13.56 -4.23
C ASN A 361 21.38 -14.85 -3.52
N GLY A 362 22.25 -15.64 -4.16
CA GLY A 362 22.83 -16.86 -3.60
C GLY A 362 23.59 -16.58 -2.31
N ASN A 363 24.33 -15.47 -2.25
CA ASN A 363 25.06 -15.04 -1.05
C ASN A 363 24.15 -14.66 0.13
N ALA A 364 22.83 -14.56 -0.08
CA ALA A 364 21.84 -14.39 1.00
C ALA A 364 21.43 -15.71 1.66
N ASN A 365 21.79 -16.86 1.07
CA ASN A 365 21.53 -18.18 1.61
C ASN A 365 22.82 -18.89 2.03
N VAL A 366 22.67 -20.01 2.75
CA VAL A 366 23.78 -20.93 2.99
C VAL A 366 24.33 -21.41 1.65
N GLY A 367 25.58 -21.04 1.37
CA GLY A 367 26.34 -21.50 0.19
C GLY A 367 26.67 -22.98 0.22
#